data_AF-A0A4R1BYN0-F1
#
_entry.id   AF-A0A4R1BYN0-F1
#
_cell.length_a   1.000
_cell.length_b   1.000
_cell.length_c   1.000
_cell.angle_alpha   90.00
_cell.angle_beta   90.00
_cell.angle_gamma   90.00
#
_symmetry.space_group_name_H-M   'P 1'
#
loop_
_entity.id
_entity.type
_entity.pdbx_description
1 polymer ?
#
loop_
_entity_poly.entity_id
_entity_poly.type
_entity_poly.pdbx_seq_one_letter_code
_entity_poly.pdbx_strand_id
1 'polypeptide(L)' 'MTTSTTVRPLLATAQHRAPWTDRPWGVLHAAVEGAAETLCGQPSLTWPKFWRLTFRPGARDTCGACSAALRRHAG' A
#
# COMPACT_ATOMS: atom_id res chain seq x y z
N MET A 1 30.93 -7.84 2.64
CA MET A 1 30.08 -6.66 2.89
C MET A 1 28.65 -7.04 2.50
N THR A 2 27.80 -7.38 3.46
CA THR A 2 26.38 -7.64 3.23
C THR A 2 25.66 -6.29 3.15
N THR A 3 25.26 -5.89 1.94
CA THR A 3 24.36 -4.75 1.76
C THR A 3 23.00 -5.12 2.35
N SER A 4 22.75 -4.65 3.57
CA SER A 4 21.42 -4.72 4.18
C SER A 4 20.52 -3.75 3.42
N THR A 5 19.77 -4.26 2.45
CA THR A 5 18.71 -3.50 1.78
C THR A 5 17.66 -3.18 2.83
N THR A 6 17.61 -1.93 3.30
CA THR A 6 16.58 -1.48 4.22
C THR A 6 15.24 -1.58 3.51
N VAL A 7 14.49 -2.66 3.78
CA VAL A 7 13.11 -2.81 3.32
C VAL A 7 12.30 -1.75 4.04
N ARG A 8 11.99 -0.66 3.35
CA ARG A 8 11.09 0.36 3.91
C ARG A 8 9.72 -0.26 4.12
N PRO A 9 9.06 -0.02 5.26
CA PRO A 9 7.74 -0.57 5.52
C PRO A 9 6.74 -0.10 4.45
N LEU A 10 5.92 -1.03 4.01
CA LEU A 10 4.83 -0.80 3.07
C LEU A 10 3.54 -0.55 3.85
N LEU A 11 2.81 0.47 3.42
CA LEU A 11 1.59 0.92 4.03
C LEU A 11 0.39 0.64 3.12
N ALA A 12 -0.68 0.16 3.74
CA ALA A 12 -1.98 0.12 3.11
C ALA A 12 -2.61 1.52 3.13
N THR A 13 -3.02 2.01 1.96
CA THR A 13 -3.68 3.31 1.80
C THR A 13 -4.84 3.18 0.82
N ALA A 14 -5.87 4.01 0.97
CA ALA A 14 -7.01 4.06 0.06
C ALA A 14 -7.48 5.51 -0.05
N GLN A 15 -8.15 5.86 -1.15
CA GLN A 15 -8.65 7.23 -1.38
C GLN A 15 -9.60 7.70 -0.29
N HIS A 16 -10.37 6.77 0.30
CA HIS A 16 -11.41 7.11 1.26
C HIS A 16 -11.44 6.15 2.46
N ARG A 17 -11.90 6.67 3.59
CA ARG A 17 -12.26 5.89 4.78
C ARG A 17 -13.78 5.75 4.82
N ALA A 18 -14.29 4.60 5.24
CA ALA A 18 -15.73 4.47 5.45
C ALA A 18 -16.18 5.35 6.63
N PRO A 19 -17.29 6.10 6.53
CA PRO A 19 -17.68 7.10 7.53
C PRO A 19 -17.95 6.52 8.94
N TRP A 20 -18.22 5.22 9.05
CA TRP A 20 -18.63 4.56 10.30
C TRP A 20 -17.72 3.41 10.72
N THR A 21 -16.61 3.19 10.02
CA THR A 21 -15.70 2.07 10.33
C THR A 21 -14.25 2.48 10.09
N ASP A 22 -13.32 1.85 10.81
CA ASP A 22 -11.89 1.97 10.52
C ASP A 22 -11.45 1.24 9.23
N ARG A 23 -12.40 0.72 8.44
CA ARG A 23 -12.09 0.04 7.19
C ARG A 23 -11.93 1.04 6.03
N PRO A 24 -10.99 0.77 5.11
CA PRO A 24 -10.90 1.51 3.86
C PRO A 24 -12.19 1.35 3.08
N TRP A 25 -12.58 2.40 2.38
CA TRP A 25 -13.61 2.31 1.36
C TRP A 25 -12.95 2.27 0.00
N GLY A 26 -13.28 1.25 -0.80
CA GLY A 26 -12.67 1.00 -2.11
C GLY A 26 -11.46 0.06 -2.05
N VAL A 27 -10.58 0.21 -3.04
CA VAL A 27 -9.42 -0.65 -3.23
C VAL A 27 -8.24 -0.15 -2.39
N LEU A 28 -7.56 -1.07 -1.70
CA LEU A 28 -6.31 -0.81 -1.01
C LEU A 28 -5.16 -0.71 -2.01
N HIS A 29 -4.28 0.26 -1.78
CA HIS A 29 -3.03 0.45 -2.49
C HIS A 29 -1.86 0.31 -1.52
N ALA A 30 -0.73 -0.16 -2.03
CA ALA A 30 0.52 -0.20 -1.30
C ALA A 30 1.30 1.07 -1.58
N ALA A 31 1.83 1.72 -0.55
CA ALA A 31 2.77 2.83 -0.67
C ALA A 31 3.96 2.58 0.25
N VAL A 32 5.15 3.03 -0.15
CA VAL A 32 6.30 3.04 0.77
C VAL A 32 6.06 4.12 1.82
N GLU A 33 6.40 3.86 3.08
CA GLU A 33 6.28 4.88 4.12
C GLU A 33 7.05 6.16 3.76
N GLY A 34 6.33 7.29 3.83
CA GLY A 34 6.82 8.61 3.44
C GLY A 34 6.83 8.89 1.93
N ALA A 35 6.46 7.94 1.07
CA ALA A 35 6.38 8.18 -0.37
C ALA A 35 5.14 9.01 -0.73
N ALA A 36 5.31 9.91 -1.71
CA ALA A 36 4.20 10.70 -2.24
C ALA A 36 3.21 9.87 -3.06
N GLU A 37 3.67 8.72 -3.59
CA GLU A 37 2.93 7.88 -4.51
C GLU A 37 2.81 6.43 -4.00
N THR A 38 1.76 5.77 -4.46
CA THR A 38 1.60 4.32 -4.34
C THR A 38 2.51 3.59 -5.32
N LEU A 39 2.68 2.28 -5.14
CA LEU A 39 3.45 1.44 -6.07
C LEU A 39 2.86 1.39 -7.49
N CYS A 40 1.58 1.73 -7.65
CA CYS A 40 0.95 1.84 -8.97
C CYS A 40 1.03 3.26 -9.57
N GLY A 41 1.81 4.17 -8.98
CA GLY A 41 2.02 5.53 -9.48
C GLY A 41 0.87 6.50 -9.19
N GLN A 42 -0.08 6.14 -8.33
CA GLN A 42 -1.12 7.07 -7.91
C GLN A 42 -0.64 7.97 -6.76
N PRO A 43 -0.89 9.28 -6.80
CA PRO A 43 -0.55 10.18 -5.70
C PRO A 43 -1.38 9.82 -4.45
N SER A 44 -0.72 9.72 -3.30
CA SER A 44 -1.34 9.22 -2.06
C SER A 44 -1.07 10.08 -0.82
N LEU A 45 -0.48 11.26 -0.97
CA LEU A 45 -0.18 12.16 0.14
C LEU A 45 -1.44 12.54 0.94
N THR A 46 -2.55 12.76 0.26
CA THR A 46 -3.83 13.16 0.88
C THR A 46 -4.68 11.96 1.30
N TRP A 47 -4.24 10.74 1.02
CA TRP A 47 -5.03 9.55 1.26
C TRP A 47 -4.87 9.06 2.71
N PRO A 48 -5.95 8.60 3.35
CA PRO A 48 -5.87 7.90 4.62
C PRO A 48 -4.85 6.75 4.59
N LYS A 49 -4.04 6.66 5.66
CA LYS A 49 -3.11 5.55 5.90
C LYS A 49 -3.70 4.60 6.94
N PHE A 50 -3.72 3.31 6.62
CA PHE A 50 -4.32 2.27 7.45
C PHE A 50 -3.23 1.41 8.09
N TRP A 51 -2.55 1.98 9.10
CA TRP A 51 -1.39 1.36 9.77
C TRP A 51 -1.66 -0.02 10.38
N ARG A 52 -2.92 -0.32 10.71
CA ARG A 52 -3.34 -1.61 11.29
C ARG A 52 -3.70 -2.65 10.22
N LEU A 53 -3.68 -2.29 8.93
CA LEU A 53 -4.03 -3.19 7.84
C LEU A 53 -2.78 -3.65 7.10
N THR A 54 -2.68 -4.96 6.92
CA THR A 54 -1.65 -5.55 6.06
C THR A 54 -2.12 -5.51 4.62
N PHE A 55 -1.32 -4.92 3.72
CA PHE A 55 -1.55 -5.05 2.29
C PHE A 55 -1.25 -6.50 1.86
N ARG A 56 -2.26 -7.24 1.37
CA ARG A 56 -2.14 -8.65 0.95
C ARG A 56 -2.19 -8.77 -0.58
N PRO A 57 -1.05 -8.96 -1.28
CA PRO A 57 -1.02 -8.99 -2.74
C PRO A 57 -1.97 -10.03 -3.34
N GLY A 58 -2.91 -9.60 -4.18
CA GLY A 58 -3.87 -10.48 -4.84
C GLY A 58 -5.15 -10.75 -4.04
N ALA A 59 -5.31 -10.14 -2.86
CA ALA A 59 -6.62 -10.09 -2.21
C ALA A 59 -7.59 -9.24 -3.05
N ARG A 60 -8.88 -9.59 -3.03
CA ARG A 60 -9.92 -8.98 -3.89
C ARG A 60 -10.08 -7.47 -3.67
N ASP A 61 -9.76 -7.00 -2.47
CA ASP A 61 -9.80 -5.60 -2.05
C ASP A 61 -8.47 -4.86 -2.28
N THR A 62 -7.49 -5.46 -2.95
CA THR A 62 -6.19 -4.84 -3.21
C THR A 62 -5.98 -4.50 -4.69
N CYS A 63 -5.25 -3.42 -4.93
CA CYS A 63 -4.93 -2.97 -6.28
C CYS A 63 -4.05 -4.02 -6.97
N GLY A 64 -4.48 -4.47 -8.15
CA GLY A 64 -3.76 -5.46 -8.95
C GLY A 64 -2.37 -4.98 -9.36
N ALA A 65 -2.23 -3.71 -9.74
CA ALA A 65 -0.94 -3.12 -10.12
C ALA A 65 0.03 -3.05 -8.93
N CYS A 66 -0.45 -2.59 -7.75
CA CYS A 66 0.36 -2.62 -6.52
C CYS A 66 0.76 -4.05 -6.14
N SER A 67 -0.15 -5.03 -6.30
CA SER A 67 0.13 -6.44 -6.05
C SER A 67 1.21 -7.00 -6.99
N ALA A 68 1.15 -6.65 -8.28
CA ALA A 68 2.16 -7.05 -9.26
C ALA A 68 3.52 -6.40 -8.99
N ALA A 69 3.55 -5.11 -8.63
CA ALA A 69 4.77 -4.42 -8.25
C ALA A 69 5.42 -5.06 -7.02
N LEU A 70 4.63 -5.38 -5.98
CA LEU A 70 5.17 -6.04 -4.78
C LEU A 70 5.84 -7.37 -5.08
N ARG A 71 5.22 -8.20 -5.94
CA ARG A 71 5.76 -9.51 -6.32
C ARG A 71 7.10 -9.40 -7.05
N ARG A 72 7.33 -8.33 -7.80
CA ARG A 72 8.62 -8.06 -8.48
C ARG A 72 9.73 -7.65 -7.53
N HIS A 73 9.40 -7.13 -6.34
CA HIS A 73 10.36 -6.71 -5.32
C HIS A 73 10.64 -7.79 -4.26
N ALA A 74 9.83 -8.84 -4.20
CA ALA A 74 9.97 -9.95 -3.26
C ALA A 74 10.70 -11.17 -3.86
N GLY A 75 11.05 -11.13 -5.15
CA GLY A 75 11.79 -12.16 -5.88
C GLY A 75 13.25 -11.81 -6.08
#